data_AF-A0A9C8ZLT1-F1
#
_entry.id   AF-A0A9C8ZLT1-F1
#
_cell.length_a   1.000
_cell.length_b   1.000
_cell.length_c   1.000
_cell.angle_alpha   90.00
_cell.angle_beta   90.00
_cell.angle_gamma   90.00
#
_symmetry.space_group_name_H-M   'P 1'
#
loop_
_entity.id
_entity.type
_entity.pdbx_description
1 polymer ?
#
loop_
_entity_poly.entity_id
_entity_poly.type
_entity_poly.pdbx_seq_one_letter_code
_entity_poly.pdbx_strand_id
1 'polypeptide(L)'
;MARRLVIPLGAEWRQKPAAMLLVFLVLVALLAVSVFLFVTDYLTSVYGYYRLGTARVSDAEAWFVGALPQLVQVAFGFMALERRNWLFAGLAGAAFLVDVTTDVTFRVSDAQGFAIYLTALAQSIILFTLGSEFLLVASLENIIEYLPDVLEAMAIASNRLVDSFTRVADTFREDEVDTHPTARRKTRGRGGQGGPSSP
;
A
#
# COMPACT_ATOMS: atom_id res chain seq x y z
N MET A 1 1.00 -5.21 -27.33
CA MET A 1 0.87 -4.15 -26.30
C MET A 1 0.07 -4.70 -25.14
N ALA A 2 0.71 -5.05 -24.03
CA ALA A 2 -0.01 -5.34 -22.80
C ALA A 2 -0.66 -4.05 -22.29
N ARG A 3 -1.96 -4.07 -21.99
CA ARG A 3 -2.61 -2.94 -21.32
C ARG A 3 -2.09 -2.90 -19.88
N ARG A 4 -1.52 -1.78 -19.45
CA ARG A 4 -1.12 -1.56 -18.05
C ARG A 4 -2.35 -1.69 -17.15
N LEU A 5 -2.19 -2.32 -15.98
CA LEU A 5 -3.24 -2.48 -14.95
C LEU A 5 -3.29 -1.25 -14.04
N VAL A 6 -3.25 -0.06 -14.64
CA VAL A 6 -3.32 1.22 -13.93
C VAL A 6 -4.77 1.67 -13.87
N ILE A 7 -5.27 1.96 -12.66
CA ILE A 7 -6.65 2.43 -12.43
C ILE A 7 -6.70 3.92 -12.75
N PRO A 8 -7.28 4.38 -13.87
CA PRO A 8 -7.15 5.77 -14.28
C PRO A 8 -7.78 6.73 -13.25
N LEU A 9 -6.94 7.44 -12.50
CA LEU A 9 -7.35 8.56 -11.68
C LEU A 9 -7.49 9.81 -12.55
N GLY A 10 -8.66 10.46 -12.49
CA GLY A 10 -8.92 11.73 -13.17
C GLY A 10 -7.98 12.84 -12.69
N ALA A 11 -7.63 13.77 -13.59
CA ALA A 11 -6.70 14.86 -13.29
C ALA A 11 -7.09 15.67 -12.05
N GLU A 12 -8.39 15.87 -11.82
CA GLU A 12 -8.93 16.57 -10.65
C GLU A 12 -8.59 15.89 -9.32
N TRP A 13 -8.52 14.56 -9.30
CA TRP A 13 -8.18 13.78 -8.10
C TRP A 13 -6.69 13.82 -7.82
N ARG A 14 -5.86 13.79 -8.87
CA ARG A 14 -4.40 13.88 -8.76
C ARG A 14 -3.92 15.19 -8.14
N GLN A 15 -4.66 16.28 -8.36
CA GLN A 15 -4.34 17.60 -7.79
C GLN A 15 -4.71 17.73 -6.30
N LYS A 16 -5.44 16.77 -5.71
CA LYS A 16 -5.86 16.84 -4.30
C LYS A 16 -4.87 16.04 -3.44
N PRO A 17 -3.97 16.71 -2.69
CA PRO A 17 -2.88 16.02 -1.99
C PRO A 17 -3.37 15.00 -0.96
N ALA A 18 -4.42 15.33 -0.19
CA ALA A 18 -5.00 14.40 0.77
C ALA A 18 -5.61 13.15 0.10
N ALA A 19 -6.22 13.31 -1.08
CA ALA A 19 -6.78 12.18 -1.81
C ALA A 19 -5.68 11.28 -2.38
N MET A 20 -4.61 11.86 -2.93
CA MET A 20 -3.48 11.09 -3.44
C MET A 20 -2.75 10.32 -2.34
N LEU A 21 -2.55 10.94 -1.16
CA LEU A 21 -1.99 10.23 -0.01
C LEU A 21 -2.89 9.08 0.45
N LEU A 22 -4.21 9.28 0.50
CA LEU A 22 -5.14 8.22 0.86
C LEU A 22 -5.11 7.06 -0.14
N VAL A 23 -5.14 7.34 -1.44
CA VAL A 23 -5.04 6.31 -2.48
C VAL A 23 -3.72 5.55 -2.36
N PHE A 24 -2.61 6.25 -2.15
CA PHE A 24 -1.31 5.63 -1.94
C PHE A 24 -1.29 4.68 -0.73
N LEU A 25 -1.86 5.11 0.41
CA LEU A 25 -1.96 4.26 1.60
C LEU A 25 -2.81 3.01 1.34
N VAL A 26 -3.91 3.13 0.60
CA VAL A 26 -4.73 1.97 0.20
C VAL A 26 -3.93 1.03 -0.70
N LEU A 27 -3.19 1.56 -1.68
CA LEU A 27 -2.35 0.74 -2.56
C LEU A 27 -1.23 0.02 -1.80
N VAL A 28 -0.59 0.69 -0.83
CA VAL A 28 0.42 0.07 0.05
C VAL A 28 -0.20 -1.02 0.92
N ALA A 29 -1.40 -0.81 1.46
CA ALA A 29 -2.11 -1.84 2.22
C ALA A 29 -2.47 -3.05 1.35
N LEU A 30 -2.94 -2.81 0.12
CA LEU A 30 -3.21 -3.88 -0.84
C LEU A 30 -1.93 -4.66 -1.21
N LEU A 31 -0.81 -3.96 -1.42
CA LEU A 31 0.49 -4.59 -1.67
C LEU A 31 0.93 -5.45 -0.48
N ALA A 32 0.75 -4.98 0.75
CA ALA A 32 1.08 -5.74 1.95
C ALA A 32 0.24 -7.03 2.06
N VAL A 33 -1.07 -6.93 1.79
CA VAL A 33 -1.97 -8.09 1.74
C VAL A 33 -1.57 -9.05 0.63
N SER A 34 -1.25 -8.55 -0.57
CA SER A 34 -0.85 -9.42 -1.68
C SER A 34 0.47 -10.13 -1.41
N VAL A 35 1.45 -9.47 -0.78
CA VAL A 35 2.70 -10.09 -0.36
C VAL A 35 2.43 -11.19 0.68
N PHE A 36 1.56 -10.95 1.65
CA PHE A 36 1.18 -11.97 2.63
C PHE A 36 0.53 -13.20 1.98
N LEU A 37 -0.41 -12.98 1.05
CA LEU A 37 -1.06 -14.06 0.30
C LEU A 37 -0.04 -14.83 -0.57
N PHE A 38 0.84 -14.12 -1.27
CA PHE A 38 1.90 -14.70 -2.09
C PHE A 38 2.87 -15.56 -1.28
N VAL A 39 3.30 -15.07 -0.10
CA VAL A 39 4.15 -15.84 0.82
C VAL A 39 3.42 -17.07 1.35
N THR A 40 2.13 -16.96 1.65
CA THR A 40 1.33 -18.10 2.12
C THR A 40 1.23 -19.19 1.04
N ASP A 41 0.96 -18.80 -0.19
CA ASP A 41 0.89 -19.67 -1.37
C ASP A 41 2.24 -20.38 -1.63
N TYR A 42 3.32 -19.63 -1.52
CA TYR A 42 4.67 -20.20 -1.57
C TYR A 42 4.91 -21.26 -0.47
N LEU A 43 4.47 -21.00 0.77
CA LEU A 43 4.62 -21.95 1.87
C LEU A 43 3.78 -23.22 1.67
N THR A 44 2.61 -23.14 1.04
CA THR A 44 1.81 -24.35 0.74
C THR A 44 2.45 -25.18 -0.38
N SER A 45 3.11 -24.54 -1.35
CA SER A 45 3.96 -25.21 -2.33
C SER A 45 5.16 -25.93 -1.68
N VAL A 46 5.85 -25.28 -0.73
CA VAL A 46 6.93 -25.91 0.08
C VAL A 46 6.39 -27.11 0.87
N TYR A 47 5.22 -26.97 1.51
CA TYR A 47 4.57 -28.08 2.20
C TYR A 47 4.23 -29.24 1.28
N GLY A 48 3.71 -28.95 0.08
CA GLY A 48 3.43 -29.96 -0.94
C GLY A 48 4.66 -30.77 -1.32
N TYR A 49 5.82 -30.09 -1.42
CA TYR A 49 7.09 -30.76 -1.69
C TYR A 49 7.52 -31.69 -0.56
N TYR A 50 7.41 -31.26 0.72
CA TYR A 50 7.69 -32.15 1.86
C TYR A 50 6.78 -33.39 1.90
N ARG A 51 5.56 -33.30 1.39
CA ARG A 51 4.61 -34.43 1.34
C ARG A 51 4.96 -35.47 0.27
N LEU A 52 5.86 -35.19 -0.66
CA LEU A 52 6.32 -36.18 -1.65
C LEU A 52 7.15 -37.32 -1.03
N GLY A 53 7.55 -37.21 0.24
CA GLY A 53 8.18 -38.30 0.98
C GLY A 53 9.55 -38.72 0.45
N THR A 54 10.22 -37.85 -0.32
CA THR A 54 11.56 -38.09 -0.84
C THR A 54 12.57 -38.04 0.31
N ALA A 55 13.29 -39.15 0.53
CA ALA A 55 14.13 -39.39 1.70
C ALA A 55 15.38 -38.47 1.85
N ARG A 56 15.55 -37.46 0.99
CA ARG A 56 16.75 -36.60 0.93
C ARG A 56 16.46 -35.13 0.63
N VAL A 57 15.33 -34.60 1.10
CA VAL A 57 15.06 -33.17 0.97
C VAL A 57 15.83 -32.42 2.05
N SER A 58 16.80 -31.61 1.66
CA SER A 58 17.31 -30.56 2.54
C SER A 58 16.28 -29.43 2.61
N ASP A 59 16.14 -28.75 3.75
CA ASP A 59 15.19 -27.63 3.87
C ASP A 59 15.41 -26.61 2.75
N ALA A 60 16.68 -26.27 2.47
CA ALA A 60 17.05 -25.34 1.40
C ALA A 60 16.48 -25.76 0.02
N GLU A 61 16.54 -27.05 -0.33
CA GLU A 61 15.97 -27.57 -1.58
C GLU A 61 14.46 -27.37 -1.62
N ALA A 62 13.75 -27.62 -0.52
CA ALA A 62 12.31 -27.40 -0.44
C ALA A 62 11.95 -25.93 -0.67
N TRP A 63 12.72 -24.99 -0.10
CA TRP A 63 12.52 -23.56 -0.31
C TRP A 63 12.70 -23.19 -1.80
N PHE A 64 13.74 -23.69 -2.47
CA PHE A 64 13.94 -23.38 -3.90
C PHE A 64 12.90 -24.04 -4.80
N VAL A 65 12.56 -25.30 -4.55
CA VAL A 65 11.59 -26.05 -5.37
C VAL A 65 10.18 -25.50 -5.17
N GLY A 66 9.82 -25.08 -3.97
CA GLY A 66 8.51 -24.47 -3.68
C GLY A 66 8.26 -23.18 -4.48
N ALA A 67 9.30 -22.47 -4.94
CA ALA A 67 9.15 -21.27 -5.76
C ALA A 67 8.96 -21.59 -7.26
N LEU A 68 9.30 -22.81 -7.70
CA LEU A 68 9.30 -23.17 -9.11
C LEU A 68 7.91 -23.06 -9.76
N PRO A 69 6.80 -23.54 -9.15
CA PRO A 69 5.47 -23.40 -9.74
C PRO A 69 5.13 -21.94 -10.08
N GLN A 70 5.26 -21.03 -9.11
CA GLN A 70 5.01 -19.60 -9.33
C GLN A 70 5.95 -18.99 -10.38
N LEU A 71 7.25 -19.27 -10.32
CA LEU A 71 8.21 -18.73 -11.30
C LEU A 71 7.91 -19.21 -12.73
N VAL A 72 7.58 -20.50 -12.89
CA VAL A 72 7.20 -21.08 -14.18
C VAL A 72 5.88 -20.48 -14.65
N GLN A 73 4.88 -20.36 -13.77
CA GLN A 73 3.59 -19.75 -14.10
C GLN A 73 3.76 -18.31 -14.60
N VAL A 74 4.52 -17.47 -13.89
CA VAL A 74 4.76 -16.06 -14.28
C VAL A 74 5.56 -15.97 -15.58
N ALA A 75 6.68 -16.69 -15.68
CA ALA A 75 7.56 -16.62 -16.84
C ALA A 75 6.87 -17.12 -18.12
N PHE A 76 6.24 -18.29 -18.06
CA PHE A 76 5.55 -18.86 -19.21
C PHE A 76 4.20 -18.19 -19.46
N GLY A 77 3.51 -17.69 -18.44
CA GLY A 77 2.29 -16.91 -18.59
C GLY A 77 2.54 -15.62 -19.37
N PHE A 78 3.62 -14.90 -19.03
CA PHE A 78 4.04 -13.73 -19.80
C PHE A 78 4.39 -14.09 -21.26
N MET A 79 5.22 -15.12 -21.48
CA MET A 79 5.59 -15.55 -22.82
C MET A 79 4.39 -16.05 -23.65
N ALA A 80 3.41 -16.69 -23.01
CA ALA A 80 2.18 -17.15 -23.65
C ALA A 80 1.37 -15.95 -24.18
N LEU A 81 1.23 -14.89 -23.38
CA LEU A 81 0.52 -13.68 -23.76
C LEU A 81 1.27 -12.89 -24.84
N GLU A 82 2.59 -12.72 -24.68
CA GLU A 82 3.42 -11.96 -25.61
C GLU A 82 3.49 -12.62 -26.98
N ARG A 83 3.78 -13.93 -27.02
CA ARG A 83 4.00 -14.68 -28.26
C ARG A 83 2.74 -15.36 -28.78
N ARG A 84 1.61 -15.27 -28.06
CA ARG A 84 0.35 -15.97 -28.36
C ARG A 84 0.57 -17.46 -28.61
N ASN A 85 1.39 -18.09 -27.77
CA ASN A 85 1.84 -19.47 -27.96
C ASN A 85 1.19 -20.42 -26.95
N TRP A 86 0.45 -21.40 -27.48
CA TRP A 86 -0.25 -22.41 -26.69
C TRP A 86 0.66 -23.33 -25.88
N LEU A 87 1.90 -23.58 -26.31
CA LEU A 87 2.85 -24.37 -25.54
C LEU A 87 3.20 -23.66 -24.23
N PHE A 88 3.48 -22.36 -24.29
CA PHE A 88 3.76 -21.57 -23.09
C PHE A 88 2.52 -21.43 -22.20
N ALA A 89 1.33 -21.31 -22.81
CA ALA A 89 0.08 -21.35 -22.05
C ALA A 89 -0.10 -22.70 -21.33
N GLY A 90 0.24 -23.81 -21.99
CA GLY A 90 0.19 -25.15 -21.42
C GLY A 90 1.18 -25.34 -20.27
N LEU A 91 2.41 -24.82 -20.38
CA LEU A 91 3.41 -24.86 -19.31
C LEU A 91 3.00 -24.01 -18.11
N ALA A 92 2.48 -22.80 -18.35
CA ALA A 92 1.94 -21.95 -17.29
C ALA A 92 0.73 -22.61 -16.61
N GLY A 93 -0.16 -23.22 -17.39
CA GLY A 93 -1.31 -23.97 -16.88
C GLY A 93 -0.92 -25.20 -16.07
N ALA A 94 0.13 -25.92 -16.47
CA ALA A 94 0.65 -27.06 -15.71
C ALA A 94 1.23 -26.61 -14.36
N ALA A 95 1.98 -25.51 -14.34
CA ALA A 95 2.50 -24.94 -13.11
C ALA A 95 1.38 -24.46 -12.17
N PHE A 96 0.37 -23.78 -12.72
CA PHE A 96 -0.86 -23.39 -12.02
C PHE A 96 -1.58 -24.59 -11.41
N LEU A 97 -1.68 -25.71 -12.13
CA LEU A 97 -2.31 -26.92 -11.60
C LEU A 97 -1.51 -27.54 -10.44
N VAL A 98 -0.18 -27.52 -10.51
CA VAL A 98 0.67 -27.98 -9.41
C VAL A 98 0.41 -27.14 -8.17
N ASP A 99 0.45 -25.81 -8.32
CA ASP A 99 0.21 -24.84 -7.25
C ASP A 99 -1.17 -25.02 -6.59
N VAL A 100 -2.24 -25.02 -7.38
CA VAL A 100 -3.61 -25.24 -6.87
C VAL A 100 -3.73 -26.60 -6.17
N THR A 101 -3.06 -27.64 -6.68
CA THR A 101 -3.12 -28.98 -6.08
C THR A 101 -2.42 -29.01 -4.72
N THR A 102 -1.23 -28.41 -4.60
CA THR A 102 -0.52 -28.33 -3.32
C THR A 102 -1.29 -27.50 -2.30
N ASP A 103 -1.88 -26.41 -2.75
CA ASP A 103 -2.65 -25.48 -1.94
C ASP A 103 -3.95 -26.13 -1.40
N VAL A 104 -4.71 -26.80 -2.27
CA VAL A 104 -5.90 -27.58 -1.86
C VAL A 104 -5.52 -28.70 -0.91
N THR A 105 -4.46 -29.46 -1.21
CA THR A 105 -4.01 -30.59 -0.38
C THR A 105 -3.62 -30.11 1.03
N PHE A 106 -3.01 -28.93 1.13
CA PHE A 106 -2.72 -28.30 2.42
C PHE A 106 -4.01 -27.99 3.20
N ARG A 107 -5.00 -27.33 2.58
CA ARG A 107 -6.23 -26.90 3.27
C ARG A 107 -7.19 -28.03 3.65
N VAL A 108 -7.21 -29.12 2.89
CA VAL A 108 -8.09 -30.27 3.19
C VAL A 108 -7.43 -31.32 4.09
N SER A 109 -6.15 -31.14 4.46
CA SER A 109 -5.39 -32.16 5.19
C SER A 109 -6.01 -32.56 6.54
N ASP A 110 -6.67 -31.63 7.22
CA ASP A 110 -7.32 -31.86 8.51
C ASP A 110 -8.85 -31.96 8.44
N ALA A 111 -9.45 -31.87 7.25
CA ALA A 111 -10.89 -31.72 7.09
C ALA A 111 -11.44 -32.56 5.93
N GLN A 112 -12.40 -33.45 6.23
CA GLN A 112 -13.00 -34.34 5.24
C GLN A 112 -14.38 -33.85 4.80
N GLY A 113 -14.60 -33.82 3.48
CA GLY A 113 -15.91 -33.53 2.90
C GLY A 113 -15.81 -32.90 1.52
N PHE A 114 -16.70 -33.30 0.61
CA PHE A 114 -16.74 -32.76 -0.76
C PHE A 114 -16.95 -31.24 -0.78
N ALA A 115 -17.81 -30.72 0.11
CA ALA A 115 -18.03 -29.28 0.23
C ALA A 115 -16.74 -28.53 0.65
N ILE A 116 -15.97 -29.09 1.58
CA ILE A 116 -14.71 -28.51 2.06
C ILE A 116 -13.68 -28.49 0.93
N TYR A 117 -13.60 -29.57 0.14
CA TYR A 117 -12.75 -29.61 -1.04
C TYR A 117 -13.10 -28.53 -2.06
N LEU A 118 -14.39 -28.33 -2.36
CA LEU A 118 -14.84 -27.27 -3.28
C LEU A 118 -14.52 -25.87 -2.75
N THR A 119 -14.70 -25.62 -1.45
CA THR A 119 -14.33 -24.35 -0.82
C THR A 119 -12.82 -24.14 -0.87
N ALA A 120 -12.02 -25.15 -0.54
CA ALA A 120 -10.56 -25.08 -0.62
C ALA A 120 -10.08 -24.82 -2.06
N LEU A 121 -10.70 -25.46 -3.05
CA LEU A 121 -10.41 -25.25 -4.47
C LEU A 121 -10.72 -23.82 -4.91
N ALA A 122 -11.92 -23.32 -4.59
CA ALA A 122 -12.33 -21.96 -4.92
C ALA A 122 -11.42 -20.92 -4.23
N GLN A 123 -11.09 -21.16 -2.97
CA GLN A 123 -10.19 -20.30 -2.20
C GLN A 123 -8.78 -20.28 -2.82
N SER A 124 -8.23 -21.44 -3.17
CA SER A 124 -6.89 -21.56 -3.76
C SER A 124 -6.82 -20.84 -5.10
N ILE A 125 -7.77 -21.10 -6.00
CA ILE A 125 -7.81 -20.46 -7.33
C ILE A 125 -8.03 -18.95 -7.25
N ILE A 126 -9.06 -18.50 -6.51
CA ILE A 126 -9.53 -17.11 -6.58
C ILE A 126 -8.68 -16.20 -5.69
N LEU A 127 -8.40 -16.60 -4.46
CA LEU A 127 -7.75 -15.73 -3.47
C LEU A 127 -6.23 -15.86 -3.50
N PHE A 128 -5.72 -17.09 -3.52
CA PHE A 128 -4.28 -17.33 -3.39
C PHE A 128 -3.57 -17.25 -4.73
N THR A 129 -3.93 -18.04 -5.73
CA THR A 129 -3.21 -18.03 -7.00
C THR A 129 -3.54 -16.76 -7.82
N LEU A 130 -4.78 -16.60 -8.28
CA LEU A 130 -5.13 -15.46 -9.15
C LEU A 130 -5.18 -14.14 -8.39
N GLY A 131 -5.77 -14.16 -7.19
CA GLY A 131 -5.96 -12.97 -6.37
C GLY A 131 -4.64 -12.35 -5.94
N SER A 132 -3.72 -13.14 -5.37
CA SER A 132 -2.44 -12.62 -4.89
C SER A 132 -1.56 -12.09 -6.02
N GLU A 133 -1.43 -12.83 -7.13
CA GLU A 133 -0.62 -12.41 -8.27
C GLU A 133 -1.18 -11.14 -8.91
N PHE A 134 -2.50 -11.10 -9.16
CA PHE A 134 -3.14 -9.93 -9.74
C PHE A 134 -3.03 -8.70 -8.82
N LEU A 135 -3.34 -8.85 -7.53
CA LEU A 135 -3.24 -7.76 -6.55
C LEU A 135 -1.80 -7.27 -6.41
N LEU A 136 -0.81 -8.16 -6.42
CA LEU A 136 0.60 -7.82 -6.32
C LEU A 136 1.05 -7.00 -7.53
N VAL A 137 0.78 -7.50 -8.75
CA VAL A 137 1.16 -6.79 -9.99
C VAL A 137 0.41 -5.47 -10.09
N ALA A 138 -0.90 -5.46 -9.87
CA ALA A 138 -1.71 -4.24 -9.98
C ALA A 138 -1.31 -3.21 -8.93
N SER A 139 -1.15 -3.57 -7.66
CA SER A 139 -0.77 -2.62 -6.61
C SER A 139 0.62 -2.03 -6.88
N LEU A 140 1.59 -2.86 -7.30
CA LEU A 140 2.94 -2.40 -7.63
C LEU A 140 2.96 -1.46 -8.84
N GLU A 141 2.25 -1.81 -9.93
CA GLU A 141 2.16 -0.94 -11.11
C GLU A 141 1.53 0.41 -10.77
N ASN A 142 0.44 0.42 -9.99
CA ASN A 142 -0.23 1.66 -9.58
C ASN A 142 0.65 2.50 -8.63
N ILE A 143 1.38 1.86 -7.70
CA ILE A 143 2.34 2.56 -6.83
C ILE A 143 3.42 3.25 -7.66
N ILE A 144 4.02 2.55 -8.62
CA ILE A 144 5.07 3.11 -9.48
C ILE A 144 4.52 4.28 -10.31
N GLU A 145 3.32 4.13 -10.88
CA GLU A 145 2.67 5.17 -11.68
C GLU A 145 2.34 6.42 -10.86
N TYR A 146 1.82 6.28 -9.63
CA TYR A 146 1.40 7.41 -8.79
C TYR A 146 2.49 7.98 -7.89
N LEU A 147 3.66 7.35 -7.83
CA LEU A 147 4.76 7.80 -6.97
C LEU A 147 5.11 9.28 -7.15
N PRO A 148 5.23 9.84 -8.38
CA PRO A 148 5.54 11.27 -8.55
C PRO A 148 4.47 12.19 -7.95
N ASP A 149 3.18 11.90 -8.21
CA ASP A 149 2.04 12.68 -7.70
C ASP A 149 1.99 12.63 -6.16
N VAL A 150 2.34 11.48 -5.57
CA VAL A 150 2.40 11.28 -4.11
C VAL A 150 3.54 12.08 -3.49
N LEU A 151 4.72 12.09 -4.12
CA LEU A 151 5.86 12.88 -3.63
C LEU A 151 5.55 14.38 -3.64
N GLU A 152 4.86 14.87 -4.67
CA GLU A 152 4.35 16.25 -4.71
C GLU A 152 3.33 16.52 -3.60
N ALA A 153 2.37 15.62 -3.42
CA ALA A 153 1.38 15.72 -2.35
C ALA A 153 2.02 15.77 -0.95
N MET A 154 3.06 14.96 -0.71
CA MET A 154 3.84 14.96 0.53
C MET A 154 4.60 16.28 0.74
N ALA A 155 5.19 16.85 -0.31
CA ALA A 155 5.87 18.13 -0.22
C ALA A 155 4.89 19.26 0.15
N ILE A 156 3.71 19.30 -0.49
CA ILE A 156 2.66 20.28 -0.18
C ILE A 156 2.17 20.11 1.26
N ALA A 157 1.93 18.88 1.70
CA ALA A 157 1.50 18.59 3.08
C ALA A 157 2.56 19.01 4.10
N SER A 158 3.84 18.74 3.81
CA SER A 158 4.96 19.10 4.69
C SER A 158 5.10 20.62 4.82
N ASN A 159 5.02 21.37 3.72
CA ASN A 159 5.07 22.83 3.76
C ASN A 159 3.91 23.42 4.57
N ARG A 160 2.69 22.88 4.41
CA ARG A 160 1.51 23.31 5.20
C ARG A 160 1.67 23.02 6.70
N LEU A 161 2.30 21.90 7.05
CA LEU A 161 2.60 21.59 8.45
C LEU A 161 3.60 22.60 9.02
N VAL A 162 4.69 22.88 8.31
CA VAL A 162 5.69 23.89 8.72
C VAL A 162 5.03 25.26 8.90
N ASP A 163 4.22 25.71 7.93
CA ASP A 163 3.49 26.98 8.01
C ASP A 163 2.50 27.03 9.20
N SER A 164 1.92 25.90 9.57
CA SER A 164 1.03 25.82 10.72
C SER A 164 1.81 25.97 12.02
N PHE A 165 2.99 25.33 12.12
CA PHE A 165 3.86 25.46 13.29
C PHE A 165 4.43 26.86 13.44
N THR A 166 4.83 27.53 12.35
CA THR A 166 5.35 28.90 12.41
C THR A 166 4.28 29.88 12.87
N ARG A 167 3.05 29.80 12.33
CA ARG A 167 1.93 30.65 12.77
C ARG A 167 1.61 30.46 14.25
N VAL A 168 1.62 29.23 14.73
CA VAL A 168 1.39 28.93 16.15
C VAL A 168 2.50 29.53 17.00
N ALA A 169 3.77 29.38 16.59
CA ALA A 169 4.91 29.97 17.30
C ALA A 169 4.86 31.52 17.33
N ASP A 170 4.47 32.15 16.22
CA ASP A 170 4.32 33.61 16.15
C ASP A 170 3.20 34.10 17.07
N THR A 171 2.09 33.36 17.16
CA THR A 171 0.98 33.67 18.09
C THR A 171 1.45 33.66 19.55
N PHE A 172 2.22 32.65 19.95
CA PHE A 172 2.78 32.58 21.32
C PHE A 172 3.78 33.71 21.61
N ARG A 173 4.51 34.17 20.59
CA ARG A 173 5.47 35.28 20.72
C ARG A 173 4.76 36.63 20.90
N GLU A 174 3.63 36.84 20.24
CA GLU A 174 2.81 38.05 20.41
C GLU A 174 2.20 38.13 21.82
N ASP A 175 1.69 37.02 22.36
CA ASP A 175 1.12 36.96 23.72
C ASP A 175 2.16 37.25 24.83
N GLU A 176 3.43 36.90 24.61
CA GLU A 176 4.54 37.21 25.53
C GLU A 176 4.92 38.70 25.53
N VAL A 177 4.71 39.40 24.40
CA VAL A 177 4.98 40.84 24.30
C VAL A 177 3.90 41.67 24.99
N ASP A 178 2.63 41.25 24.94
CA ASP A 178 1.51 41.99 25.54
C ASP A 178 1.37 41.78 27.07
N THR A 179 2.01 40.76 27.64
CA THR A 179 1.99 40.49 29.09
C THR A 179 3.00 41.32 29.90
N HIS A 180 3.84 42.13 29.24
CA HIS A 180 4.60 43.20 29.87
C HIS A 180 3.92 44.56 29.62
N PRO A 181 2.94 44.96 30.46
CA PRO A 181 2.39 46.30 30.39
C PRO A 181 3.52 47.27 30.68
N THR A 182 4.00 47.95 29.63
CA THR A 182 4.83 49.14 29.77
C THR A 182 4.10 50.06 30.72
N ALA A 183 4.65 50.22 31.93
CA ALA A 183 4.08 51.05 32.98
C ALA A 183 3.86 52.46 32.41
N ARG A 184 2.62 52.72 31.99
CA ARG A 184 2.21 53.98 31.38
C ARG A 184 2.33 55.05 32.45
N ARG A 185 3.46 55.75 32.44
CA ARG A 185 3.82 56.82 33.38
C ARG A 185 2.78 57.93 33.29
N LYS A 186 1.78 57.85 34.17
CA LYS A 186 0.71 58.85 34.34
C LYS A 186 1.25 60.03 35.16
N THR A 187 2.06 60.90 34.57
CA THR A 187 2.38 62.22 35.17
C THR A 187 1.36 63.27 34.73
N ARG A 188 0.20 63.17 35.37
CA ARG A 188 -0.65 64.24 35.93
C ARG A 188 -0.30 65.68 35.51
N GLY A 189 -0.96 66.19 34.47
CA GLY A 189 -1.14 67.63 34.25
C GLY A 189 -2.09 68.20 35.30
N ARG A 190 -1.58 69.04 36.18
CA ARG A 190 -2.32 69.73 37.26
C ARG A 190 -2.78 71.08 36.71
N GLY A 191 -4.09 71.30 36.68
CA GLY A 191 -4.68 72.56 36.26
C GLY A 191 -4.52 73.70 37.28
N GLY A 192 -4.69 74.92 36.78
CA GLY A 192 -5.01 76.16 37.51
C GLY A 192 -5.48 77.17 36.45
N GLN A 193 -6.78 77.42 36.29
CA GLN A 193 -7.60 78.45 36.96
C GLN A 193 -7.11 79.89 36.75
N GLY A 194 -7.91 80.63 35.97
CA GLY A 194 -8.02 82.09 35.89
C GLY A 194 -8.97 82.38 34.73
N GLY A 195 -10.11 83.07 34.84
CA GLY A 195 -10.73 83.95 35.81
C GLY A 195 -11.70 84.82 34.97
N PRO A 196 -12.91 85.16 35.43
CA PRO A 196 -13.86 85.90 34.59
C PRO A 196 -13.58 87.41 34.67
N SER A 197 -13.62 88.09 33.53
CA SER A 197 -13.72 89.56 33.47
C SER A 197 -14.69 89.98 32.36
N SER A 198 -15.88 90.42 32.78
CA SER A 198 -16.81 91.31 32.05
C SER A 198 -16.16 92.71 31.87
N PRO A 199 -16.69 93.66 31.08
CA PRO A 199 -18.11 94.03 30.89
C PRO A 199 -18.72 93.58 29.57
#